data_AF-A0A1H7A2S3-F1
#
_entry.id   AF-A0A1H7A2S3-F1
#
_cell.length_a   1.000
_cell.length_b   1.000
_cell.length_c   1.000
_cell.angle_alpha   90.00
_cell.angle_beta   90.00
_cell.angle_gamma   90.00
#
_symmetry.space_group_name_H-M   'P 1'
#
loop_
_entity.id
_entity.type
_entity.pdbx_description
1 polymer ?
#
loop_
_entity_poly.entity_id
_entity_poly.type
_entity_poly.pdbx_seq_one_letter_code
_entity_poly.pdbx_strand_id
1 'polypeptide(L)'
;NCELVFEAREWRAVYIVAKRCMPPQTPPSLGAVVMLIASLGGYLGRKHDGPPGPKAMWTGLQRLRDFVIAFEARDALTGTCV
;
A
#
# COMPACT_ATOMS: atom_id res chain seq x y z
N ASN A 1 -5.64 4.28 -13.53
CA ASN A 1 -4.40 4.73 -12.85
C ASN A 1 -4.69 4.82 -11.34
N CYS A 2 -3.86 4.27 -10.46
CA CYS A 2 -4.02 4.42 -9.00
C CYS A 2 -3.63 5.82 -8.48
N GLU A 3 -2.83 6.58 -9.23
CA GLU A 3 -2.33 7.90 -8.83
C GLU A 3 -3.41 8.99 -8.79
N LEU A 4 -4.61 8.70 -9.28
CA LEU A 4 -5.77 9.58 -9.11
C LEU A 4 -6.23 9.68 -7.65
N VAL A 5 -5.84 8.71 -6.81
CA VAL A 5 -6.28 8.58 -5.42
C VAL A 5 -5.10 8.48 -4.46
N PHE A 6 -4.04 7.77 -4.84
CA PHE A 6 -2.88 7.50 -3.98
C PHE A 6 -1.62 8.17 -4.51
N GLU A 7 -0.87 8.81 -3.64
CA GLU A 7 0.44 9.36 -3.99
C GLU A 7 1.44 8.24 -4.32
N ALA A 8 2.49 8.59 -5.08
CA ALA A 8 3.52 7.64 -5.50
C ALA A 8 4.14 6.87 -4.32
N ARG A 9 4.40 7.56 -3.21
CA ARG A 9 4.96 6.95 -1.99
C ARG A 9 4.02 5.94 -1.36
N GLU A 10 2.71 6.21 -1.40
CA GLU A 10 1.69 5.39 -0.75
C GLU A 10 1.55 4.03 -1.43
N TRP A 11 1.29 4.04 -2.74
CA TRP A 11 1.10 2.78 -3.46
C TRP A 11 2.40 1.97 -3.56
N ARG A 12 3.57 2.64 -3.63
CA ARG A 12 4.88 1.96 -3.60
C ARG A 12 5.16 1.30 -2.26
N ALA A 13 4.85 1.97 -1.14
CA ALA A 13 5.02 1.40 0.19
C ALA A 13 4.15 0.15 0.37
N VAL A 14 2.87 0.24 0.01
CA VAL A 14 1.94 -0.91 0.02
C VAL A 14 2.44 -2.05 -0.85
N TYR A 15 2.92 -1.74 -2.06
CA TYR A 15 3.41 -2.75 -2.98
C TYR A 15 4.61 -3.52 -2.39
N ILE A 16 5.60 -2.80 -1.85
CA ILE A 16 6.78 -3.40 -1.23
C ILE A 16 6.40 -4.28 -0.06
N VAL A 17 5.52 -3.81 0.84
CA VAL A 17 5.11 -4.59 2.01
C VAL A 17 4.32 -5.83 1.60
N ALA A 18 3.37 -5.69 0.67
CA ALA A 18 2.50 -6.80 0.26
C ALA A 18 3.19 -7.83 -0.64
N LYS A 19 4.09 -7.39 -1.54
CA LYS A 19 4.74 -8.24 -2.55
C LYS A 19 6.18 -8.61 -2.23
N ARG A 20 6.82 -7.90 -1.30
CA ARG A 20 8.23 -8.09 -0.92
C ARG A 20 9.18 -7.99 -2.10
N CYS A 21 8.90 -7.08 -3.04
CA CYS A 21 9.73 -6.81 -4.21
C CYS A 21 9.63 -5.33 -4.61
N MET A 22 10.53 -4.90 -5.50
CA MET A 22 10.54 -3.53 -6.00
C MET A 22 9.24 -3.23 -6.78
N PRO A 23 8.64 -2.05 -6.58
CA PRO A 23 7.44 -1.65 -7.30
C PRO A 23 7.75 -1.43 -8.78
N PRO A 24 6.76 -1.66 -9.68
CA PRO A 24 6.91 -1.38 -11.09
C PRO A 24 7.12 0.12 -11.35
N GLN A 25 7.73 0.47 -12.48
CA GLN A 25 7.89 1.87 -12.89
C GLN A 25 6.54 2.49 -13.27
N THR A 26 5.70 1.73 -13.97
CA THR A 26 4.35 2.16 -14.32
C THR A 26 3.40 1.92 -13.15
N PRO A 27 2.61 2.93 -12.74
CA PRO A 27 1.64 2.79 -11.67
C PRO A 27 0.61 1.68 -11.96
N PRO A 28 0.31 0.80 -10.98
CA PRO A 28 -0.75 -0.19 -11.14
C PRO A 28 -2.15 0.43 -11.34
N SER A 29 -3.13 -0.42 -11.65
CA SER A 29 -4.53 0.02 -11.65
C SER A 29 -4.98 0.38 -10.22
N LEU A 30 -5.98 1.27 -10.11
CA LEU A 30 -6.57 1.61 -8.82
C LEU A 30 -7.09 0.35 -8.10
N GLY A 31 -7.78 -0.53 -8.84
CA GLY A 31 -8.28 -1.79 -8.31
C GLY A 31 -7.16 -2.70 -7.78
N ALA A 32 -6.00 -2.75 -8.44
CA ALA A 32 -4.86 -3.53 -7.96
C ALA A 32 -4.36 -3.00 -6.60
N VAL A 33 -4.19 -1.68 -6.46
CA VAL A 33 -3.75 -1.07 -5.19
C VAL A 33 -4.81 -1.25 -4.10
N VAL A 34 -6.09 -1.09 -4.41
CA VAL A 34 -7.20 -1.36 -3.47
C VAL A 34 -7.13 -2.79 -2.92
N MET A 35 -6.87 -3.77 -3.79
CA MET A 35 -6.75 -5.17 -3.37
C MET A 35 -5.52 -5.43 -2.50
N LEU A 36 -4.40 -4.73 -2.74
CA LEU A 36 -3.21 -4.81 -1.88
C LEU A 36 -3.47 -4.19 -0.51
N ILE A 37 -4.10 -3.01 -0.46
CA ILE A 37 -4.46 -2.34 0.80
C ILE A 37 -5.43 -3.23 1.59
N ALA A 38 -6.45 -3.77 0.92
CA ALA A 38 -7.42 -4.67 1.52
C ALA A 38 -6.77 -5.93 2.10
N SER A 39 -5.81 -6.55 1.40
CA SER A 39 -5.14 -7.76 1.88
C SER A 39 -4.31 -7.49 3.12
N LEU A 40 -3.66 -6.33 3.17
CA LEU A 40 -2.99 -5.83 4.39
C LEU A 40 -4.01 -5.53 5.50
N GLY A 41 -5.28 -5.31 5.19
CA GLY A 41 -6.38 -5.21 6.16
C GLY A 41 -7.02 -6.55 6.56
N GLY A 42 -6.53 -7.68 6.05
CA GLY A 42 -7.06 -9.02 6.33
C GLY A 42 -8.04 -9.58 5.30
N TYR A 43 -8.23 -8.91 4.15
CA TYR A 43 -9.02 -9.45 3.05
C TYR A 43 -8.28 -10.60 2.35
N LEU A 44 -8.93 -11.75 2.22
CA LEU A 44 -8.30 -12.96 1.68
C LEU A 44 -8.30 -13.01 0.14
N GLY A 45 -9.30 -12.41 -0.52
CA GLY A 45 -9.35 -12.36 -1.98
C GLY A 45 -9.54 -13.73 -2.65
N ARG A 46 -10.31 -14.62 -2.05
CA ARG A 46 -10.64 -15.93 -2.64
C ARG A 46 -11.60 -15.78 -3.82
N LYS A 47 -11.68 -16.80 -4.67
CA LYS A 47 -12.47 -16.79 -5.93
C LYS A 47 -13.93 -16.34 -5.78
N HIS A 48 -14.54 -16.58 -4.63
CA HIS A 48 -15.94 -16.25 -4.34
C HIS A 48 -16.09 -15.20 -3.24
N ASP A 49 -15.00 -14.59 -2.78
CA ASP A 49 -15.11 -13.43 -1.90
C ASP A 49 -15.69 -12.27 -2.72
N GLY A 50 -16.68 -11.57 -2.16
CA GLY A 50 -17.13 -10.29 -2.69
C GLY A 50 -16.05 -9.21 -2.54
N PRO A 51 -16.29 -7.98 -3.03
CA PRO A 51 -15.34 -6.89 -2.87
C PRO A 51 -14.92 -6.66 -1.41
N PRO A 52 -13.70 -6.13 -1.15
CA PRO A 52 -13.26 -5.81 0.20
C PRO A 52 -14.26 -4.97 0.99
N GLY A 53 -14.63 -5.43 2.18
CA GLY A 53 -15.52 -4.69 3.06
C GLY A 53 -14.84 -3.47 3.71
N PRO A 54 -15.63 -2.52 4.26
CA PRO A 54 -15.13 -1.27 4.81
C PRO A 54 -14.14 -1.47 5.97
N LYS A 55 -14.32 -2.51 6.80
CA LYS A 55 -13.39 -2.82 7.90
C LYS A 55 -12.00 -3.21 7.42
N ALA A 56 -11.92 -4.08 6.41
CA ALA A 56 -10.65 -4.48 5.82
C ALA A 56 -9.98 -3.28 5.14
N MET A 57 -10.75 -2.48 4.41
CA MET A 57 -10.24 -1.25 3.79
C MET A 57 -9.70 -0.26 4.82
N TRP A 58 -10.46 0.04 5.88
CA TRP A 58 -10.03 0.95 6.94
C TRP A 58 -8.73 0.49 7.61
N THR A 59 -8.68 -0.80 7.97
CA THR A 59 -7.48 -1.39 8.59
C THR A 59 -6.27 -1.32 7.66
N GLY A 60 -6.47 -1.60 6.37
CA GLY A 60 -5.42 -1.49 5.35
C GLY A 60 -4.92 -0.06 5.17
N LEU A 61 -5.82 0.93 5.17
CA LEU A 61 -5.47 2.34 5.02
C LEU A 61 -4.70 2.89 6.23
N GLN A 62 -5.08 2.48 7.45
CA GLN A 62 -4.30 2.81 8.65
C GLN A 62 -2.88 2.24 8.55
N ARG A 63 -2.73 0.97 8.15
CA ARG A 63 -1.43 0.34 7.92
C ARG A 63 -0.61 1.02 6.82
N LEU A 64 -1.26 1.43 5.72
CA LEU A 64 -0.63 2.22 4.66
C LEU A 64 0.02 3.47 5.24
N ARG A 65 -0.66 4.19 6.14
CA ARG A 65 -0.09 5.39 6.77
C ARG A 65 1.16 5.06 7.58
N ASP A 66 1.15 3.97 8.35
CA ASP A 66 2.31 3.52 9.11
C ASP A 66 3.50 3.17 8.19
N PHE A 67 3.25 2.53 7.05
CA PHE A 67 4.30 2.19 6.10
C PHE A 67 4.92 3.43 5.45
N VAL A 68 4.11 4.45 5.16
CA VAL A 68 4.60 5.73 4.64
C VAL A 68 5.49 6.43 5.67
N ILE A 69 5.07 6.47 6.94
CA ILE A 69 5.89 7.04 8.03
C ILE A 69 7.23 6.30 8.13
N ALA A 70 7.22 4.97 8.07
CA ALA A 70 8.45 4.17 8.11
C ALA A 70 9.36 4.44 6.91
N PHE A 71 8.80 4.65 5.72
CA PHE A 71 9.57 4.99 4.53
C PHE A 71 10.18 6.39 4.63
N GLU A 72 9.40 7.38 5.05
CA GLU A 72 9.88 8.75 5.28
C GLU A 72 11.01 8.76 6.32
N ALA A 73 10.87 8.02 7.42
CA ALA A 73 11.91 7.87 8.42
C ALA A 73 13.18 7.21 7.86
N ARG A 74 13.05 6.13 7.07
CA ARG A 74 14.20 5.47 6.43
C ARG A 74 14.91 6.42 5.47
N ASP A 75 14.15 7.14 4.65
CA ASP A 75 14.70 8.07 3.66
C ASP A 75 15.41 9.23 4.37
N ALA A 76 14.90 9.71 5.52
CA ALA A 76 15.59 10.68 6.37
C ALA A 76 16.93 10.17 6.92
N LEU A 77 17.07 8.88 7.24
CA LEU A 77 18.36 8.31 7.67
C LEU A 77 19.43 8.35 6.57
N THR A 78 19.04 8.44 5.29
CA THR A 78 19.99 8.60 4.18
C THR A 78 20.54 10.04 4.07
N GLY A 79 19.88 11.01 4.73
CA GLY A 79 20.39 12.36 4.95
C GLY A 79 20.85 12.53 6.39
N THR A 80 22.10 12.17 6.68
CA THR A 80 22.88 12.45 7.91
C THR A 80 22.08 12.93 9.13
N CYS A 81 21.86 12.05 10.11
CA CYS A 81 21.60 12.50 11.48
C CYS A 81 22.91 13.11 12.03
N VAL A 82 22.90 14.41 12.34
CA VAL A 82 23.95 15.08 13.12
C VAL A 82 23.56 15.03 14.60
#